data_AF-A0A369QHM6-F1
#
_entry.id   AF-A0A369QHM6-F1
#
_cell.length_a   1.000
_cell.length_b   1.000
_cell.length_c   1.000
_cell.angle_alpha   90.00
_cell.angle_beta   90.00
_cell.angle_gamma   90.00
#
_symmetry.space_group_name_H-M   'P 1'
#
loop_
_entity.id
_entity.type
_entity.pdbx_description
1 polymer ?
#
loop_
_entity_poly.entity_id
_entity_poly.type
_entity_poly.pdbx_seq_one_letter_code
_entity_poly.pdbx_strand_id
1 'polypeptide(L)'
;MRQTGRGQGIQVLNARGITTVGNLGSASDFTDIDNNWNNVNTNLDQFATDAYWGQEKTYDYYRNRFNRNSINNQGYLLRGYVHANLVSMYGIPNNVNAFWDTDKMLYGDGGTQNNVQVRPLTAVDIVGHEITHGLTQFTAALGNSGEAGVLNESFSDIFGTAIENYAKGYNFNWTVGENTGLIFRSLSNPNAYSHPDTYGGTF
;
A
#
# COMPACT_ATOMS: atom_id res chain seq x y z
N MET A 1 13.97 7.77 -3.35
CA MET A 1 14.37 6.46 -3.91
C MET A 1 13.69 6.23 -5.25
N ARG A 2 14.46 5.94 -6.31
CA ARG A 2 13.93 5.76 -7.67
C ARG A 2 14.71 4.70 -8.46
N GLN A 3 14.05 3.98 -9.35
CA GLN A 3 14.68 3.09 -10.34
C GLN A 3 13.94 3.10 -11.68
N THR A 4 14.60 2.63 -12.75
CA THR A 4 14.08 2.54 -14.12
C THR A 4 14.12 1.12 -14.74
N GLY A 5 14.54 0.10 -13.99
CA GLY A 5 14.54 -1.31 -14.40
C GLY A 5 13.16 -1.99 -14.47
N ARG A 6 12.09 -1.38 -13.95
CA ARG A 6 10.71 -1.88 -14.05
C ARG A 6 9.79 -0.85 -14.71
N GLY A 7 9.37 -1.11 -15.95
CA GLY A 7 8.47 -0.23 -16.70
C GLY A 7 9.03 1.19 -16.82
N GLN A 8 8.19 2.18 -16.57
CA GLN A 8 8.57 3.60 -16.49
C GLN A 8 9.20 3.97 -15.14
N GLY A 9 9.30 3.02 -14.21
CA GLY A 9 10.03 3.14 -12.95
C GLY A 9 9.21 2.82 -11.70
N ILE A 10 9.90 2.85 -10.57
CA ILE A 10 9.30 2.90 -9.23
C ILE A 10 9.94 4.07 -8.50
N GLN A 11 9.12 4.83 -7.78
CA GLN A 11 9.53 6.04 -7.09
C GLN A 11 8.88 6.11 -5.70
N VAL A 12 9.69 6.26 -4.65
CA VAL A 12 9.22 6.62 -3.31
C VAL A 12 9.80 7.96 -2.91
N LEU A 13 8.90 8.86 -2.54
CA LEU A 13 9.17 10.25 -2.16
C LEU A 13 8.79 10.54 -0.70
N ASN A 14 9.47 11.51 -0.11
CA ASN A 14 9.21 12.02 1.22
C ASN A 14 8.20 13.17 1.12
N ALA A 15 6.97 12.96 1.61
CA ALA A 15 5.91 13.96 1.67
C ALA A 15 5.83 14.74 2.99
N ARG A 16 6.86 14.62 3.85
CA ARG A 16 6.89 15.30 5.15
C ARG A 16 6.69 16.80 5.01
N GLY A 17 5.81 17.33 5.85
CA GLY A 17 5.47 18.76 5.87
C GLY A 17 4.51 19.19 4.77
N ILE A 18 4.13 18.30 3.84
CA ILE A 18 3.12 18.57 2.83
C ILE A 18 1.75 18.30 3.44
N THR A 19 0.86 19.30 3.37
CA THR A 19 -0.45 19.29 4.01
C THR A 19 -1.62 19.15 3.04
N THR A 20 -1.37 19.26 1.73
CA THR A 20 -2.40 19.16 0.69
C THR A 20 -1.91 18.29 -0.46
N VAL A 21 -2.80 17.50 -1.05
CA VAL A 21 -2.49 16.61 -2.19
C VAL A 21 -1.94 17.40 -3.38
N GLY A 22 -2.48 18.60 -3.64
CA GLY A 22 -2.04 19.47 -4.74
C GLY A 22 -0.57 19.93 -4.63
N ASN A 23 0.03 19.85 -3.43
CA ASN A 23 1.41 20.26 -3.20
C ASN A 23 2.40 19.08 -3.23
N LEU A 24 1.97 17.85 -3.51
CA LEU A 24 2.86 16.67 -3.57
C LEU A 24 4.00 16.81 -4.60
N GLY A 25 3.86 17.71 -5.58
CA GLY A 25 4.95 18.05 -6.51
C GLY A 25 6.20 18.63 -5.83
N SER A 26 6.10 19.12 -4.58
CA SER A 26 7.25 19.58 -3.79
C SER A 26 7.85 18.49 -2.89
N ALA A 27 7.40 17.24 -2.99
CA ALA A 27 7.96 16.13 -2.22
C ALA A 27 9.44 15.91 -2.60
N SER A 28 10.23 15.53 -1.59
CA SER A 28 11.68 15.38 -1.74
C SER A 28 12.08 13.92 -1.95
N ASP A 29 13.25 13.70 -2.54
CA ASP A 29 13.82 12.36 -2.61
C ASP A 29 14.43 11.96 -1.28
N PHE A 30 14.22 10.69 -0.90
CA PHE A 30 15.17 10.01 -0.02
C PHE A 30 16.49 9.86 -0.75
N THR A 31 17.57 10.34 -0.14
CA THR A 31 18.94 10.27 -0.63
C THR A 31 19.79 9.49 0.36
N ASP A 32 20.79 8.80 -0.17
CA ASP A 32 21.73 7.99 0.58
C ASP A 32 23.09 8.08 -0.11
N ILE A 33 24.19 8.06 0.66
CA ILE A 33 25.55 8.34 0.16
C ILE A 33 26.35 7.09 -0.19
N ASP A 34 25.95 5.92 0.28
CA ASP A 34 26.71 4.66 0.14
C ASP A 34 25.86 3.50 -0.41
N ASN A 35 24.58 3.75 -0.68
CA ASN A 35 23.58 2.79 -1.15
C ASN A 35 23.32 1.64 -0.16
N ASN A 36 23.61 1.85 1.12
CA ASN A 36 23.25 0.96 2.22
C ASN A 36 22.10 1.58 3.02
N TRP A 37 20.87 1.28 2.60
CA TRP A 37 19.64 1.88 3.13
C TRP A 37 19.26 1.37 4.54
N ASN A 38 20.08 1.70 5.53
CA ASN A 38 19.89 1.39 6.95
C ASN A 38 19.42 2.62 7.76
N ASN A 39 18.70 3.52 7.10
CA ASN A 39 18.32 4.87 7.54
C ASN A 39 17.25 4.91 8.66
N VAL A 40 17.37 4.03 9.65
CA VAL A 40 16.53 4.04 10.85
C VAL A 40 16.80 5.33 11.63
N ASN A 41 15.79 6.18 11.73
CA ASN A 41 15.91 7.46 12.40
C ASN A 41 14.58 7.87 13.06
N THR A 42 14.60 8.99 13.79
CA THR A 42 13.42 9.54 14.47
C THR A 42 12.32 9.96 13.50
N ASN A 43 12.66 10.12 12.23
CA ASN A 43 11.73 10.48 11.17
C ASN A 43 11.05 9.25 10.57
N LEU A 44 11.46 8.02 10.93
CA LEU A 44 10.91 6.79 10.38
C LEU A 44 11.20 6.65 8.86
N ASP A 45 12.30 7.23 8.37
CA ASP A 45 12.63 7.21 6.94
C ASP A 45 12.93 5.78 6.43
N GLN A 46 13.20 4.82 7.31
CA GLN A 46 13.39 3.41 6.94
C GLN A 46 12.14 2.79 6.28
N PHE A 47 10.93 3.25 6.60
CA PHE A 47 9.70 2.72 6.00
C PHE A 47 9.53 3.12 4.53
N ALA A 48 10.30 4.10 4.05
CA ALA A 48 10.44 4.36 2.63
C ALA A 48 11.01 3.12 1.90
N THR A 49 11.91 2.37 2.54
CA THR A 49 12.52 1.17 1.95
C THR A 49 11.51 0.02 1.87
N ASP A 50 10.66 -0.13 2.88
CA ASP A 50 9.53 -1.08 2.87
C ASP A 50 8.57 -0.79 1.71
N ALA A 51 8.14 0.47 1.56
CA ALA A 51 7.26 0.89 0.46
C ALA A 51 7.92 0.66 -0.91
N TYR A 52 9.21 0.96 -1.02
CA TYR A 52 9.97 0.78 -2.25
C TYR A 52 10.05 -0.70 -2.64
N TRP A 53 10.45 -1.56 -1.70
CA TRP A 53 10.52 -3.00 -1.89
C TRP A 53 9.15 -3.62 -2.17
N GLY A 54 8.10 -3.20 -1.46
CA GLY A 54 6.73 -3.64 -1.70
C GLY A 54 6.28 -3.35 -3.13
N GLN A 55 6.54 -2.14 -3.66
CA GLN A 55 6.23 -1.81 -5.06
C GLN A 55 7.00 -2.68 -6.05
N GLU A 56 8.28 -2.98 -5.78
CA GLU A 56 9.08 -3.88 -6.61
C GLU A 56 8.48 -5.29 -6.66
N LYS A 57 8.10 -5.82 -5.50
CA LYS A 57 7.50 -7.15 -5.38
C LYS A 57 6.13 -7.23 -6.04
N THR A 58 5.30 -6.20 -5.91
CA THR A 58 4.02 -6.12 -6.60
C THR A 58 4.19 -6.10 -8.12
N TYR A 59 5.10 -5.26 -8.64
CA TYR A 59 5.40 -5.23 -10.07
C TYR A 59 5.88 -6.60 -10.56
N ASP A 60 6.84 -7.21 -9.85
CA ASP A 60 7.42 -8.50 -10.22
C ASP A 60 6.38 -9.62 -10.17
N TYR A 61 5.47 -9.59 -9.18
CA TYR A 61 4.37 -10.54 -9.09
C TYR A 61 3.48 -10.48 -10.33
N TYR A 62 3.02 -9.29 -10.72
CA TYR A 62 2.20 -9.13 -11.91
C TYR A 62 2.93 -9.54 -13.19
N ARG A 63 4.21 -9.17 -13.29
CA ARG A 63 5.05 -9.50 -14.45
C ARG A 63 5.28 -11.00 -14.56
N ASN A 64 5.65 -11.67 -13.48
CA ASN A 64 6.08 -13.06 -13.52
C ASN A 64 4.92 -14.06 -13.48
N ARG A 65 3.79 -13.72 -12.84
CA ARG A 65 2.62 -14.60 -12.77
C ARG A 65 1.65 -14.42 -13.94
N PHE A 66 1.52 -13.20 -14.45
CA PHE A 66 0.49 -12.87 -15.46
C PHE A 66 1.06 -12.26 -16.73
N ASN A 67 2.39 -12.19 -16.88
CA ASN A 67 3.06 -11.51 -17.99
C ASN A 67 2.61 -10.03 -18.15
N ARG A 68 2.09 -9.41 -17.09
CA ARG A 68 1.53 -8.06 -17.13
C ARG A 68 2.60 -7.01 -16.84
N ASN A 69 2.72 -6.01 -17.69
CA ASN A 69 3.69 -4.93 -17.52
C ASN A 69 3.11 -3.79 -16.66
N SER A 70 3.24 -3.87 -15.33
CA SER A 70 2.63 -2.96 -14.36
C SER A 70 1.07 -2.93 -14.40
N ILE A 71 0.46 -2.02 -13.65
CA ILE A 71 -1.00 -1.97 -13.44
C ILE A 71 -1.80 -1.65 -14.71
N ASN A 72 -1.23 -0.93 -15.67
CA ASN A 72 -1.88 -0.59 -16.95
C ASN A 72 -1.45 -1.48 -18.14
N ASN A 73 -0.62 -2.50 -17.89
CA ASN A 73 0.02 -3.33 -18.92
C ASN A 73 0.94 -2.57 -19.91
N GLN A 74 1.35 -1.35 -19.58
CA GLN A 74 2.22 -0.49 -20.39
C GLN A 74 3.38 0.10 -19.56
N GLY A 75 3.70 -0.53 -18.43
CA GLY A 75 4.80 -0.16 -17.57
C GLY A 75 4.52 1.10 -16.74
N TYR A 76 3.28 1.33 -16.31
CA TYR A 76 2.92 2.43 -15.41
C TYR A 76 3.96 2.67 -14.30
N LEU A 77 4.36 3.93 -14.11
CA LEU A 77 5.25 4.36 -13.03
C LEU A 77 4.54 4.21 -11.68
N LEU A 78 5.03 3.31 -10.83
CA LEU A 78 4.51 3.17 -9.47
C LEU A 78 5.16 4.25 -8.59
N ARG A 79 4.37 5.26 -8.21
CA ARG A 79 4.81 6.36 -7.36
C ARG A 79 4.13 6.26 -6.00
N GLY A 80 4.92 6.20 -4.95
CA GLY A 80 4.49 6.23 -3.56
C GLY A 80 5.03 7.44 -2.80
N TYR A 81 4.27 7.89 -1.82
CA TYR A 81 4.67 8.94 -0.88
C TYR A 81 4.55 8.43 0.54
N VAL A 82 5.65 8.44 1.29
CA VAL A 82 5.67 8.18 2.74
C VAL A 82 5.69 9.50 3.50
N HIS A 83 5.36 9.46 4.79
CA HIS A 83 5.09 10.65 5.60
C HIS A 83 3.91 11.47 5.07
N ALA A 84 2.96 10.83 4.41
CA ALA A 84 1.76 11.50 3.94
C ALA A 84 0.90 11.88 5.16
N ASN A 85 0.64 13.18 5.33
CA ASN A 85 -0.26 13.66 6.37
C ASN A 85 -1.71 13.55 5.89
N LEU A 86 -2.26 12.35 5.99
CA LEU A 86 -3.60 12.00 5.52
C LEU A 86 -4.70 12.77 6.28
N VAL A 87 -4.47 13.06 7.56
CA VAL A 87 -5.36 13.92 8.36
C VAL A 87 -5.51 15.29 7.70
N SER A 88 -4.38 15.92 7.34
CA SER A 88 -4.40 17.23 6.69
C SER A 88 -4.89 17.17 5.25
N MET A 89 -4.53 16.13 4.51
CA MET A 89 -4.86 16.00 3.08
C MET A 89 -6.34 15.64 2.83
N TYR A 90 -6.94 14.85 3.71
CA TYR A 90 -8.27 14.27 3.51
C TYR A 90 -9.25 14.50 4.68
N GLY A 91 -8.81 15.09 5.79
CA GLY A 91 -9.66 15.32 6.96
C GLY A 91 -10.04 14.04 7.72
N ILE A 92 -9.28 12.96 7.56
CA ILE A 92 -9.51 11.69 8.26
C ILE A 92 -8.98 11.75 9.71
N PRO A 93 -9.45 10.90 10.64
CA PRO A 93 -9.17 11.10 12.07
C PRO A 93 -7.72 10.83 12.50
N ASN A 94 -6.94 10.06 11.74
CA ASN A 94 -5.55 9.73 12.05
C ASN A 94 -4.77 9.33 10.78
N ASN A 95 -3.46 9.07 10.91
CA ASN A 95 -2.61 8.57 9.81
C ASN A 95 -2.52 7.04 9.78
N VAL A 96 -3.42 6.31 10.45
CA VAL A 96 -3.51 4.85 10.39
C VAL A 96 -4.25 4.43 9.11
N ASN A 97 -3.69 4.82 7.96
CA ASN A 97 -4.27 4.52 6.66
C ASN A 97 -3.24 4.60 5.53
N ALA A 98 -3.57 4.01 4.39
CA ALA A 98 -2.89 4.15 3.11
C ALA A 98 -3.93 4.25 1.99
N PHE A 99 -3.56 4.85 0.86
CA PHE A 99 -4.48 5.02 -0.27
C PHE A 99 -3.77 4.84 -1.61
N TRP A 100 -4.46 4.26 -2.57
CA TRP A 100 -4.35 4.61 -3.98
C TRP A 100 -5.19 5.85 -4.29
N ASP A 101 -4.52 6.96 -4.55
CA ASP A 101 -5.16 8.21 -4.95
C ASP A 101 -4.92 8.50 -6.43
N THR A 102 -5.81 7.96 -7.27
CA THR A 102 -5.91 8.17 -8.73
C THR A 102 -4.71 7.67 -9.56
N ASP A 103 -3.50 8.02 -9.16
CA ASP A 103 -2.27 7.87 -9.94
C ASP A 103 -1.04 7.52 -9.08
N LYS A 104 -1.19 7.42 -7.76
CA LYS A 104 -0.10 7.28 -6.78
C LYS A 104 -0.58 6.60 -5.49
N MET A 105 0.37 6.09 -4.71
CA MET A 105 0.12 5.62 -3.35
C MET A 105 0.51 6.67 -2.31
N LEU A 106 -0.29 6.80 -1.26
CA LEU A 106 -0.04 7.64 -0.09
C LEU A 106 -0.02 6.77 1.15
N TYR A 107 1.07 6.82 1.91
CA TYR A 107 1.26 6.01 3.12
C TYR A 107 1.33 6.93 4.34
N GLY A 108 0.38 6.76 5.26
CA GLY A 108 0.41 7.43 6.55
C GLY A 108 1.49 6.85 7.46
N ASP A 109 1.95 7.67 8.40
CA ASP A 109 2.99 7.28 9.38
C ASP A 109 2.44 6.39 10.53
N GLY A 110 1.18 5.96 10.45
CA GLY A 110 0.54 5.24 11.54
C GLY A 110 0.20 6.16 12.71
N GLY A 111 0.23 5.62 13.92
CA GLY A 111 -0.22 6.30 15.14
C GLY A 111 -0.81 5.31 16.14
N THR A 112 -1.65 5.79 17.04
CA THR A 112 -2.34 4.92 18.00
C THR A 112 -3.77 4.67 17.53
N GLN A 113 -4.15 3.40 17.39
CA GLN A 113 -5.51 2.97 17.07
C GLN A 113 -5.88 1.79 17.97
N ASN A 114 -7.05 1.84 18.60
CA ASN A 114 -7.53 0.79 19.51
C ASN A 114 -6.53 0.44 20.63
N ASN A 115 -5.83 1.44 21.19
CA ASN A 115 -4.75 1.28 22.18
C ASN A 115 -3.53 0.49 21.68
N VAL A 116 -3.40 0.31 20.37
CA VAL A 116 -2.25 -0.33 19.73
C VAL A 116 -1.44 0.70 18.97
N GLN A 117 -0.12 0.65 19.12
CA GLN A 117 0.80 1.43 18.29
C GLN A 117 0.88 0.79 16.91
N VAL A 118 0.44 1.53 15.89
CA VAL A 118 0.50 1.15 14.48
C VAL A 118 1.68 1.86 13.83
N ARG A 119 2.51 1.09 13.14
CA ARG A 119 3.65 1.58 12.34
C ARG A 119 3.17 2.18 11.02
N PRO A 120 4.03 2.90 10.28
CA PRO A 120 3.71 3.35 8.93
C PRO A 120 3.16 2.24 8.04
N LEU A 121 2.20 2.60 7.19
CA LEU A 121 1.35 1.66 6.46
C LEU A 121 2.04 1.21 5.15
N THR A 122 3.26 0.70 5.28
CA THR A 122 4.14 0.32 4.16
C THR A 122 4.43 -1.18 4.13
N ALA A 123 3.67 -1.99 4.89
CA ALA A 123 3.72 -3.44 4.84
C ALA A 123 3.42 -3.96 3.42
N VAL A 124 4.01 -5.08 3.01
CA VAL A 124 3.96 -5.54 1.61
C VAL A 124 2.54 -5.84 1.14
N ASP A 125 1.74 -6.46 1.99
CA ASP A 125 0.33 -6.75 1.73
C ASP A 125 -0.47 -5.46 1.53
N ILE A 126 -0.24 -4.42 2.34
CA ILE A 126 -0.83 -3.09 2.17
C ILE A 126 -0.35 -2.42 0.89
N VAL A 127 0.96 -2.43 0.61
CA VAL A 127 1.50 -1.86 -0.63
C VAL A 127 0.94 -2.57 -1.86
N GLY A 128 0.83 -3.90 -1.82
CA GLY A 128 0.19 -4.71 -2.85
C GLY A 128 -1.30 -4.41 -3.00
N HIS A 129 -2.01 -4.24 -1.89
CA HIS A 129 -3.42 -3.84 -1.85
C HIS A 129 -3.63 -2.48 -2.54
N GLU A 130 -2.88 -1.44 -2.16
CA GLU A 130 -3.02 -0.11 -2.78
C GLU A 130 -2.71 -0.14 -4.28
N ILE A 131 -1.65 -0.81 -4.70
CA ILE A 131 -1.33 -0.92 -6.13
C ILE A 131 -2.42 -1.72 -6.88
N THR A 132 -3.08 -2.67 -6.22
CA THR A 132 -4.19 -3.43 -6.81
C THR A 132 -5.41 -2.57 -7.07
N HIS A 133 -5.71 -1.56 -6.25
CA HIS A 133 -6.74 -0.58 -6.62
C HIS A 133 -6.42 0.09 -7.96
N GLY A 134 -5.16 0.44 -8.20
CA GLY A 134 -4.69 0.94 -9.49
C GLY A 134 -4.87 -0.10 -10.62
N LEU A 135 -4.59 -1.38 -10.37
CA LEU A 135 -4.88 -2.45 -11.33
C LEU A 135 -6.38 -2.52 -11.66
N THR A 136 -7.24 -2.49 -10.65
CA THR A 136 -8.70 -2.50 -10.81
C THR A 136 -9.16 -1.30 -11.63
N GLN A 137 -8.62 -0.11 -11.38
CA GLN A 137 -8.89 1.11 -12.16
C GLN A 137 -8.58 0.94 -13.66
N PHE A 138 -7.45 0.30 -14.01
CA PHE A 138 -7.07 0.07 -15.41
C PHE A 138 -7.68 -1.19 -16.04
N THR A 139 -8.55 -1.92 -15.32
CA THR A 139 -9.14 -3.17 -15.80
C THR A 139 -10.66 -3.18 -15.64
N ALA A 140 -11.17 -3.70 -14.52
CA ALA A 140 -12.60 -3.86 -14.29
C ALA A 140 -13.31 -2.53 -13.98
N ALA A 141 -12.56 -1.49 -13.60
CA ALA A 141 -13.07 -0.17 -13.25
C ALA A 141 -14.23 -0.22 -12.25
N LEU A 142 -14.12 -1.10 -11.25
CA LEU A 142 -15.10 -1.21 -10.17
C LEU A 142 -15.14 0.11 -9.38
N GLY A 143 -16.34 0.63 -9.15
CA GLY A 143 -16.55 1.81 -8.32
C GLY A 143 -16.26 1.54 -6.84
N ASN A 144 -16.36 2.57 -6.00
CA ASN A 144 -16.02 2.51 -4.57
C ASN A 144 -17.25 2.39 -3.65
N SER A 145 -18.39 1.91 -4.18
CA SER A 145 -19.66 1.87 -3.44
C SER A 145 -20.47 0.62 -3.74
N GLY A 146 -21.32 0.22 -2.79
CA GLY A 146 -22.14 -0.99 -2.91
C GLY A 146 -21.28 -2.23 -3.09
N GLU A 147 -21.84 -3.26 -3.73
CA GLU A 147 -21.13 -4.53 -3.97
C GLU A 147 -19.89 -4.36 -4.86
N ALA A 148 -19.90 -3.42 -5.81
CA ALA A 148 -18.73 -3.13 -6.63
C ALA A 148 -17.56 -2.61 -5.79
N GLY A 149 -17.83 -1.75 -4.81
CA GLY A 149 -16.83 -1.27 -3.85
C GLY A 149 -16.27 -2.39 -2.99
N VAL A 150 -17.15 -3.25 -2.46
CA VAL A 150 -16.72 -4.42 -1.66
C VAL A 150 -15.89 -5.40 -2.50
N LEU A 151 -16.24 -5.60 -3.78
CA LEU A 151 -15.43 -6.39 -4.69
C LEU A 151 -14.07 -5.75 -4.98
N ASN A 152 -14.01 -4.42 -5.16
CA ASN A 152 -12.76 -3.69 -5.36
C ASN A 152 -11.80 -3.90 -4.17
N GLU A 153 -12.28 -3.67 -2.95
CA GLU A 153 -11.54 -3.96 -1.70
C GLU A 153 -11.12 -5.43 -1.60
N SER A 154 -12.05 -6.36 -1.88
CA SER A 154 -11.78 -7.81 -1.78
C SER A 154 -10.71 -8.25 -2.78
N PHE A 155 -10.72 -7.75 -4.02
CA PHE A 155 -9.65 -8.02 -4.97
C PHE A 155 -8.31 -7.47 -4.48
N SER A 156 -8.30 -6.24 -3.93
CA SER A 156 -7.08 -5.65 -3.36
C SER A 156 -6.52 -6.46 -2.21
N ASP A 157 -7.36 -7.00 -1.31
CA ASP A 157 -6.95 -7.92 -0.26
C ASP A 157 -6.39 -9.25 -0.80
N ILE A 158 -7.09 -9.89 -1.73
CA ILE A 158 -6.66 -11.17 -2.33
C ILE A 158 -5.29 -11.01 -2.99
N PHE A 159 -5.11 -9.96 -3.79
CA PHE A 159 -3.84 -9.71 -4.45
C PHE A 159 -2.77 -9.26 -3.46
N GLY A 160 -3.09 -8.42 -2.47
CA GLY A 160 -2.17 -8.03 -1.40
C GLY A 160 -1.59 -9.25 -0.68
N THR A 161 -2.43 -10.16 -0.21
CA THR A 161 -2.01 -11.43 0.40
C THR A 161 -1.21 -12.31 -0.57
N ALA A 162 -1.61 -12.41 -1.84
CA ALA A 162 -0.87 -13.20 -2.83
C ALA A 162 0.51 -12.63 -3.16
N ILE A 163 0.64 -11.30 -3.18
CA ILE A 163 1.90 -10.57 -3.34
C ILE A 163 2.78 -10.77 -2.11
N GLU A 164 2.20 -10.73 -0.91
CA GLU A 164 2.93 -11.00 0.32
C GLU A 164 3.54 -12.41 0.30
N ASN A 165 2.74 -13.42 -0.06
CA ASN A 165 3.22 -14.80 -0.26
C ASN A 165 4.33 -14.86 -1.32
N TYR A 166 4.17 -14.17 -2.44
CA TYR A 166 5.21 -14.11 -3.48
C TYR A 166 6.51 -13.46 -2.98
N ALA A 167 6.41 -12.42 -2.17
CA ALA A 167 7.55 -11.65 -1.67
C ALA A 167 8.30 -12.36 -0.54
N LYS A 168 7.56 -12.96 0.39
CA LYS A 168 8.08 -13.52 1.66
C LYS A 168 8.11 -15.05 1.69
N GLY A 169 7.55 -15.73 0.69
CA GLY A 169 7.43 -17.19 0.67
C GLY A 169 6.57 -17.68 1.85
N TYR A 170 7.01 -18.74 2.53
CA TYR A 170 6.28 -19.36 3.65
C TYR A 170 6.03 -18.45 4.88
N ASN A 171 6.57 -17.24 4.91
CA ASN A 171 6.39 -16.27 6.00
C ASN A 171 5.21 -15.29 5.79
N PHE A 172 4.21 -15.68 5.00
CA PHE A 172 2.96 -14.93 4.79
C PHE A 172 1.82 -15.48 5.66
N ASN A 173 0.70 -14.77 5.71
CA ASN A 173 -0.49 -15.21 6.42
C ASN A 173 -1.77 -14.75 5.69
N TRP A 174 -2.94 -15.08 6.23
CA TRP A 174 -4.25 -14.71 5.66
C TRP A 174 -4.88 -13.50 6.34
N THR A 175 -4.10 -12.77 7.15
CA THR A 175 -4.52 -11.49 7.72
C THR A 175 -3.98 -10.34 6.87
N VAL A 176 -4.58 -9.17 7.03
CA VAL A 176 -4.17 -7.94 6.33
C VAL A 176 -3.75 -6.90 7.36
N GLY A 177 -2.55 -6.37 7.18
CA GLY A 177 -1.93 -5.29 7.92
C GLY A 177 -1.20 -5.71 9.19
N GLU A 178 -1.10 -7.00 9.52
CA GLU A 178 -0.50 -7.49 10.77
C GLU A 178 0.95 -7.01 10.95
N ASN A 179 1.68 -6.81 9.85
CA ASN A 179 3.04 -6.26 9.85
C ASN A 179 3.10 -4.75 10.13
N THR A 180 1.98 -4.10 10.41
CA THR A 180 1.92 -2.72 10.94
C THR A 180 1.77 -2.70 12.47
N GLY A 181 1.42 -3.83 13.09
CA GLY A 181 1.07 -3.94 14.50
C GLY A 181 -0.44 -4.04 14.75
N LEU A 182 -1.28 -3.81 13.74
CA LEU A 182 -2.74 -3.96 13.82
C LEU A 182 -3.24 -4.83 12.67
N ILE A 183 -4.09 -5.80 12.98
CA ILE A 183 -4.80 -6.59 11.95
C ILE A 183 -6.11 -5.89 11.63
N PHE A 184 -6.32 -5.56 10.35
CA PHE A 184 -7.56 -4.91 9.89
C PHE A 184 -8.62 -5.93 9.46
N ARG A 185 -8.18 -7.00 8.80
CA ARG A 185 -9.04 -8.01 8.18
C ARG A 185 -8.39 -9.39 8.23
N SER A 186 -9.22 -10.42 8.10
CA SER A 186 -8.79 -11.80 7.95
C SER A 186 -9.57 -12.44 6.80
N LEU A 187 -8.86 -12.94 5.79
CA LEU A 187 -9.46 -13.65 4.66
C LEU A 187 -9.86 -15.08 5.05
N SER A 188 -9.21 -15.66 6.06
CA SER A 188 -9.52 -17.02 6.54
C SER A 188 -10.63 -17.05 7.59
N ASN A 189 -10.85 -15.95 8.32
CA ASN A 189 -11.92 -15.81 9.31
C ASN A 189 -12.39 -14.34 9.42
N PRO A 190 -13.22 -13.85 8.49
CA PRO A 190 -13.69 -12.46 8.46
C PRO A 190 -14.36 -11.99 9.75
N ASN A 191 -15.19 -12.85 10.37
CA ASN A 191 -15.94 -12.51 11.58
C ASN A 191 -15.02 -12.14 12.77
N ALA A 192 -13.79 -12.66 12.81
CA ALA A 192 -12.82 -12.32 13.86
C ALA A 192 -12.46 -10.82 13.91
N TYR A 193 -12.74 -10.08 12.84
CA TYR A 193 -12.45 -8.65 12.72
C TYR A 193 -13.69 -7.84 12.29
N SER A 194 -14.89 -8.32 12.64
CA SER A 194 -16.15 -7.64 12.36
C SER A 194 -16.50 -7.48 10.88
N HIS A 195 -16.15 -8.48 10.05
CA HIS A 195 -16.54 -8.53 8.63
C HIS A 195 -17.38 -9.78 8.36
N PRO A 196 -18.47 -9.71 7.57
CA PRO A 196 -19.30 -10.88 7.28
C PRO A 196 -18.56 -11.89 6.40
N ASP A 197 -18.77 -13.18 6.65
CA ASP A 197 -18.20 -14.30 5.88
C ASP A 197 -19.14 -14.87 4.80
N THR A 198 -20.40 -14.42 4.79
CA THR A 198 -21.47 -14.93 3.95
C THR A 198 -22.39 -13.81 3.47
N TYR A 199 -23.03 -14.00 2.31
CA TYR A 199 -23.91 -12.99 1.72
C TYR A 199 -25.13 -12.74 2.61
N GLY A 200 -25.30 -11.50 3.07
CA GLY A 200 -26.35 -11.12 4.03
C GLY A 200 -26.09 -11.58 5.47
N GLY A 201 -24.91 -12.14 5.76
CA GLY A 201 -24.50 -12.56 7.09
C GLY A 201 -24.13 -11.39 8.01
N THR A 202 -23.95 -11.70 9.29
CA THR A 202 -23.43 -10.78 10.32
C THR A 202 -21.97 -11.11 10.66
N PHE A 203 -21.40 -10.37 11.61
CA PHE A 203 -20.07 -10.57 12.15
C PHE A 203 -20.08 -10.67 13.68
#